data_AF-A0A5C4RVN5-F1
#
_entry.id   AF-A0A5C4RVN5-F1
#
_cell.length_a   1.000
_cell.length_b   1.000
_cell.length_c   1.000
_cell.angle_alpha   90.00
_cell.angle_beta   90.00
_cell.angle_gamma   90.00
#
_symmetry.space_group_name_H-M   'P 1'
#
loop_
_entity.id
_entity.type
_entity.pdbx_description
1 polymer ?
#
loop_
_entity_poly.entity_id
_entity_poly.type
_entity_poly.pdbx_seq_one_letter_code
_entity_poly.pdbx_strand_id
1 'polypeptide(L)'
;MPNRSDVQWFKSRFQARIEPALAGTPLTVDLMTAIACQETGEVWPLLRRKNLSEARILELCVGDTLDADRGRRAFPRTRAALEAEPRGHEMFALAHQALVDMAAHVPAYRPAAAKAHKFCRGFGLFQRDLQFFRDDPGYFLDKRYANFEQSLGHCVALLREGLRHFGWTRRDALDDREMCALGIRYNTGGFRPERGLQQGHRNDDGKYYGELLFDYLRLAHTVAPGASPALPEPAPGEAIVPPPSPVTATGRALRVDTRISTLRLRHEPRISRPTTANVVAELPDGHPVRALAARAVNGFLEVETSLSGALLRGFAHTDFLKPDPGAAPIPVVVPSPEPPATGIRAVHLPRPAGRITRRKDAAGAHSLNEPGWPGHPLPPGRRGTDAAQLRAELAAIIDWLDVEKASHARYQPTDRATFCNIYAHDYCHFAGVYLPRVWWTPRALLALQAGDEVAPLIGNTVSEVRANDLFRWLRDFGPAFGWRQTGTMDKLQDVANQGGVALIVARRRVEGRSGHIVPVVPETAEHHARRGADGVVLSPLQSQAGASNFRYGHGGAGWWRDAKFAEFAFWIHA
;
A
#
# COMPACT_ATOMS: atom_id res chain seq x y z
N MET A 1 -9.20 -15.55 6.54
CA MET A 1 -9.38 -14.58 5.44
C MET A 1 -9.21 -15.29 4.11
N PRO A 2 -9.93 -14.89 3.05
CA PRO A 2 -9.72 -15.36 1.69
C PRO A 2 -8.25 -15.21 1.25
N ASN A 3 -7.75 -16.22 0.55
CA ASN A 3 -6.41 -16.19 -0.05
C ASN A 3 -6.49 -16.24 -1.59
N ARG A 4 -5.33 -16.25 -2.25
CA ARG A 4 -5.22 -16.29 -3.72
C ARG A 4 -6.01 -17.44 -4.35
N SER A 5 -6.00 -18.63 -3.76
CA SER A 5 -6.76 -19.79 -4.26
C SER A 5 -8.27 -19.59 -4.18
N ASP A 6 -8.72 -18.80 -3.20
CA ASP A 6 -10.13 -18.47 -3.02
C ASP A 6 -10.58 -17.43 -4.05
N VAL A 7 -9.75 -16.40 -4.28
CA VAL A 7 -9.95 -15.42 -5.37
C VAL A 7 -9.99 -16.12 -6.73
N GLN A 8 -9.07 -17.07 -6.98
CA GLN A 8 -9.04 -17.87 -8.21
C GLN A 8 -10.36 -18.63 -8.40
N TRP A 9 -10.84 -19.30 -7.36
CA TRP A 9 -12.12 -20.02 -7.43
C TRP A 9 -13.29 -19.06 -7.73
N PHE A 10 -13.35 -17.92 -7.04
CA PHE A 10 -14.43 -16.95 -7.22
C PHE A 10 -14.47 -16.46 -8.67
N LYS A 11 -13.34 -15.97 -9.19
CA LYS A 11 -13.27 -15.46 -10.56
C LYS A 11 -13.56 -16.55 -11.59
N SER A 12 -13.00 -17.75 -11.44
CA SER A 12 -13.28 -18.86 -12.35
C SER A 12 -14.76 -19.25 -12.42
N ARG A 13 -15.53 -19.00 -11.36
CA ARG A 13 -16.97 -19.34 -11.31
C ARG A 13 -17.87 -18.20 -11.76
N PHE A 14 -17.53 -16.98 -11.39
CA PHE A 14 -18.47 -15.87 -11.45
C PHE A 14 -18.08 -14.76 -12.44
N GLN A 15 -16.83 -14.69 -12.89
CA GLN A 15 -16.36 -13.60 -13.76
C GLN A 15 -17.22 -13.42 -15.01
N ALA A 16 -17.50 -14.49 -15.75
CA ALA A 16 -18.31 -14.43 -16.98
C ALA A 16 -19.76 -13.94 -16.74
N ARG A 17 -20.27 -14.05 -15.50
CA ARG A 17 -21.59 -13.56 -15.09
C ARG A 17 -21.52 -12.13 -14.56
N ILE A 18 -20.36 -11.70 -14.04
CA ILE A 18 -20.11 -10.36 -13.53
C ILE A 18 -19.89 -9.37 -14.68
N GLU A 19 -19.03 -9.71 -15.65
CA GLU A 19 -18.61 -8.80 -16.73
C GLU A 19 -19.78 -8.11 -17.45
N PRO A 20 -20.86 -8.81 -17.86
CA PRO A 20 -21.99 -8.16 -18.52
C PRO A 20 -22.71 -7.13 -17.63
N ALA A 21 -22.76 -7.35 -16.31
CA ALA A 21 -23.41 -6.43 -15.37
C ALA A 21 -22.60 -5.14 -15.16
N LEU A 22 -21.28 -5.18 -15.40
CA LEU A 22 -20.38 -4.04 -15.24
C LEU A 22 -20.21 -3.23 -16.53
N ALA A 23 -20.70 -3.73 -17.67
CA ALA A 23 -20.54 -3.07 -18.97
C ALA A 23 -20.97 -1.60 -18.95
N GLY A 24 -20.14 -0.72 -19.54
CA GLY A 24 -20.37 0.72 -19.59
C GLY A 24 -20.15 1.44 -18.25
N THR A 25 -19.47 0.82 -17.29
CA THR A 25 -19.08 1.44 -16.02
C THR A 25 -17.59 1.24 -15.75
N PRO A 26 -16.95 2.07 -14.91
CA PRO A 26 -15.55 1.85 -14.52
C PRO A 26 -15.40 0.79 -13.40
N LEU A 27 -16.46 0.04 -13.07
CA LEU A 27 -16.41 -1.03 -12.08
C LEU A 27 -15.68 -2.24 -12.66
N THR A 28 -14.93 -2.96 -11.82
CA THR A 28 -14.10 -4.09 -12.24
C THR A 28 -14.51 -5.38 -11.55
N VAL A 29 -14.18 -6.52 -12.16
CA VAL A 29 -14.31 -7.85 -11.53
C VAL A 29 -13.46 -7.93 -10.26
N ASP A 30 -12.32 -7.22 -10.21
CA ASP A 30 -11.46 -7.13 -9.03
C ASP A 30 -12.17 -6.50 -7.84
N LEU A 31 -12.86 -5.36 -8.05
CA LEU A 31 -13.66 -4.72 -7.01
C LEU A 31 -14.80 -5.64 -6.54
N MET A 32 -15.50 -6.29 -7.47
CA MET A 32 -16.56 -7.23 -7.10
C MET A 32 -16.02 -8.41 -6.29
N THR A 33 -14.85 -8.93 -6.68
CA THR A 33 -14.18 -10.01 -5.94
C THR A 33 -13.76 -9.54 -4.55
N ALA A 34 -13.19 -8.34 -4.43
CA ALA A 34 -12.78 -7.77 -3.15
C ALA A 34 -13.99 -7.54 -2.22
N ILE A 35 -15.13 -7.07 -2.74
CA ILE A 35 -16.37 -6.96 -1.97
C ILE A 35 -16.85 -8.34 -1.53
N ALA A 36 -16.89 -9.35 -2.40
CA ALA A 36 -17.28 -10.71 -1.99
C ALA A 36 -16.34 -11.32 -0.93
N CYS A 37 -15.04 -11.05 -1.01
CA CYS A 37 -14.07 -11.41 0.02
C CYS A 37 -14.34 -10.69 1.34
N GLN A 38 -14.72 -9.42 1.28
CA GLN A 38 -14.96 -8.59 2.44
C GLN A 38 -16.29 -8.90 3.13
N GLU A 39 -17.34 -9.14 2.35
CA GLU A 39 -18.72 -9.29 2.84
C GLU A 39 -19.02 -10.72 3.33
N THR A 40 -18.47 -11.75 2.67
CA THR A 40 -18.74 -13.17 3.04
C THR A 40 -17.51 -14.07 3.00
N GLY A 41 -16.29 -13.50 2.98
CA GLY A 41 -15.05 -14.25 2.88
C GLY A 41 -14.69 -15.12 4.09
N GLU A 42 -15.40 -15.00 5.20
CA GLU A 42 -15.34 -15.94 6.31
C GLU A 42 -16.21 -17.19 6.10
N VAL A 43 -17.12 -17.17 5.13
CA VAL A 43 -18.10 -18.23 4.85
C VAL A 43 -17.73 -19.01 3.60
N TRP A 44 -17.85 -18.41 2.40
CA TRP A 44 -17.77 -19.15 1.14
C TRP A 44 -16.43 -19.87 0.89
N PRO A 45 -15.25 -19.38 1.36
CA PRO A 45 -14.00 -20.12 1.19
C PRO A 45 -13.98 -21.44 1.96
N LEU A 46 -14.70 -21.54 3.07
CA LEU A 46 -14.87 -22.79 3.81
C LEU A 46 -15.83 -23.73 3.07
N LEU A 47 -16.92 -23.18 2.54
CA LEU A 47 -17.96 -23.95 1.86
C LEU A 47 -17.50 -24.57 0.54
N ARG A 48 -16.72 -23.82 -0.27
CA ARG A 48 -16.22 -24.31 -1.57
C ARG A 48 -15.35 -25.57 -1.47
N ARG A 49 -14.81 -25.84 -0.28
CA ARG A 49 -13.95 -27.00 0.02
C ARG A 49 -14.75 -28.23 0.48
N LYS A 50 -16.08 -28.14 0.60
CA LYS A 50 -16.96 -29.18 1.15
C LYS A 50 -17.81 -29.94 0.12
N ASN A 51 -17.41 -29.93 -1.16
CA ASN A 51 -18.14 -30.57 -2.26
C ASN A 51 -19.64 -30.19 -2.30
N LEU A 52 -19.95 -28.93 -1.99
CA LEU A 52 -21.30 -28.39 -2.05
C LEU A 52 -21.60 -27.86 -3.46
N SER A 53 -22.86 -27.94 -3.88
CA SER A 53 -23.31 -27.28 -5.11
C SER A 53 -23.20 -25.76 -4.98
N GLU A 54 -23.04 -25.05 -6.11
CA GLU A 54 -23.00 -23.59 -6.12
C GLU A 54 -24.25 -22.98 -5.46
N ALA A 55 -25.44 -23.50 -5.79
CA ALA A 55 -26.70 -23.05 -5.20
C ALA A 55 -26.70 -23.17 -3.67
N ARG A 56 -26.16 -24.27 -3.12
CA ARG A 56 -26.07 -24.43 -1.68
C ARG A 56 -25.03 -23.51 -1.06
N ILE A 57 -23.90 -23.27 -1.74
CA ILE A 57 -22.90 -22.29 -1.27
C ILE A 57 -23.53 -20.90 -1.19
N LEU A 58 -24.24 -20.46 -2.23
CA LEU A 58 -24.88 -19.14 -2.28
C LEU A 58 -25.99 -18.99 -1.23
N GLU A 59 -26.81 -20.02 -1.02
CA GLU A 59 -27.83 -20.02 0.03
C GLU A 59 -27.23 -19.87 1.43
N LEU A 60 -26.07 -20.48 1.66
CA LEU A 60 -25.35 -20.43 2.92
C LEU A 60 -24.47 -19.19 3.08
N CYS A 61 -24.36 -18.31 2.08
CA CYS A 61 -23.67 -17.01 2.20
C CYS A 61 -24.55 -16.02 2.99
N VAL A 62 -24.78 -16.33 4.26
CA VAL A 62 -25.52 -15.53 5.23
C VAL A 62 -24.63 -15.26 6.44
N GLY A 63 -24.88 -14.17 7.15
CA GLY A 63 -24.01 -13.71 8.22
C GLY A 63 -24.65 -12.64 9.08
N ASP A 64 -23.79 -11.90 9.79
CA ASP A 64 -24.15 -10.88 10.78
C ASP A 64 -25.18 -11.34 11.82
N THR A 65 -24.70 -11.67 13.01
CA THR A 65 -25.54 -12.07 14.16
C THR A 65 -25.55 -11.02 15.28
N LEU A 66 -25.10 -9.79 14.97
CA LEU A 66 -24.98 -8.72 15.95
C LEU A 66 -26.35 -8.21 16.38
N ASP A 67 -26.57 -8.22 17.70
CA ASP A 67 -27.76 -7.66 18.33
C ASP A 67 -27.48 -6.22 18.82
N ALA A 68 -28.52 -5.56 19.33
CA ALA A 68 -28.44 -4.19 19.86
C ALA A 68 -27.38 -4.01 20.96
N ASP A 69 -27.24 -5.01 21.85
CA ASP A 69 -26.25 -5.04 22.95
C ASP A 69 -24.79 -5.14 22.45
N ARG A 70 -24.61 -5.48 21.16
CA ARG A 70 -23.33 -5.53 20.47
C ARG A 70 -23.14 -4.38 19.48
N GLY A 71 -23.94 -3.32 19.60
CA GLY A 71 -23.76 -2.06 18.88
C GLY A 71 -24.58 -1.89 17.60
N ARG A 72 -25.46 -2.84 17.24
CA ARG A 72 -26.33 -2.71 16.07
C ARG A 72 -27.36 -1.59 16.27
N ARG A 73 -27.38 -0.62 15.36
CA ARG A 73 -28.37 0.48 15.33
C ARG A 73 -29.45 0.30 14.26
N ALA A 74 -29.12 -0.41 13.18
CA ALA A 74 -30.00 -0.71 12.07
C ALA A 74 -31.16 -1.65 12.46
N PHE A 75 -32.28 -1.52 11.75
CA PHE A 75 -33.39 -2.48 11.85
C PHE A 75 -32.95 -3.86 11.32
N PRO A 76 -33.43 -5.00 11.85
CA PRO A 76 -34.04 -5.16 13.17
C PRO A 76 -32.96 -5.20 14.26
N ARG A 77 -33.22 -4.48 15.36
CA ARG A 77 -32.32 -4.45 16.53
C ARG A 77 -32.45 -5.70 17.40
N THR A 78 -33.66 -6.27 17.47
CA THR A 78 -34.00 -7.44 18.27
C THR A 78 -34.95 -8.34 17.47
N ARG A 79 -35.09 -9.60 17.90
CA ARG A 79 -36.10 -10.52 17.35
C ARG A 79 -37.51 -9.92 17.41
N ALA A 80 -37.90 -9.39 18.57
CA ALA A 80 -39.22 -8.78 18.76
C ALA A 80 -39.48 -7.63 17.77
N ALA A 81 -38.45 -6.82 17.46
CA ALA A 81 -38.58 -5.76 16.47
C ALA A 81 -38.80 -6.30 15.05
N LEU A 82 -38.15 -7.42 14.68
CA LEU A 82 -38.40 -8.07 13.40
C LEU A 82 -39.81 -8.66 13.35
N GLU A 83 -40.21 -9.40 14.38
CA GLU A 83 -41.51 -10.09 14.46
C GLU A 83 -42.71 -9.13 14.47
N ALA A 84 -42.50 -7.87 14.89
CA ALA A 84 -43.52 -6.82 14.82
C ALA A 84 -43.81 -6.32 13.40
N GLU A 85 -42.95 -6.60 12.41
CA GLU A 85 -43.21 -6.23 11.01
C GLU A 85 -44.14 -7.24 10.32
N PRO A 86 -44.85 -6.84 9.26
CA PRO A 86 -45.56 -7.77 8.39
C PRO A 86 -44.65 -8.90 7.93
N ARG A 87 -45.09 -10.16 8.13
CA ARG A 87 -44.32 -11.38 7.84
C ARG A 87 -43.00 -11.50 8.63
N GLY A 88 -42.83 -10.73 9.70
CA GLY A 88 -41.64 -10.73 10.55
C GLY A 88 -41.33 -12.07 11.20
N HIS A 89 -42.36 -12.81 11.63
CA HIS A 89 -42.20 -14.16 12.16
C HIS A 89 -41.66 -15.16 11.13
N GLU A 90 -42.14 -15.07 9.89
CA GLU A 90 -41.65 -15.88 8.76
C GLU A 90 -40.17 -15.56 8.48
N MET A 91 -39.84 -14.28 8.47
CA MET A 91 -38.46 -13.81 8.26
C MET A 91 -37.54 -14.25 9.39
N PHE A 92 -37.97 -14.17 10.65
CA PHE A 92 -37.20 -14.66 11.78
C PHE A 92 -36.93 -16.17 11.65
N ALA A 93 -37.95 -16.97 11.34
CA ALA A 93 -37.80 -18.41 11.16
C ALA A 93 -36.79 -18.75 10.05
N LEU A 94 -36.90 -18.07 8.90
CA LEU A 94 -35.96 -18.22 7.78
C LEU A 94 -34.54 -17.81 8.19
N ALA A 95 -34.37 -16.67 8.84
CA ALA A 95 -33.08 -16.12 9.24
C ALA A 95 -32.38 -16.96 10.32
N HIS A 96 -33.14 -17.52 11.26
CA HIS A 96 -32.63 -18.44 12.26
C HIS A 96 -32.24 -19.78 11.63
N GLN A 97 -33.07 -20.34 10.75
CA GLN A 97 -32.74 -21.58 10.07
C GLN A 97 -31.51 -21.43 9.18
N ALA A 98 -31.38 -20.30 8.46
CA ALA A 98 -30.19 -20.02 7.66
C ALA A 98 -28.91 -19.93 8.52
N LEU A 99 -29.00 -19.35 9.72
CA LEU A 99 -27.90 -19.34 10.70
C LEU A 99 -27.52 -20.76 11.13
N VAL A 100 -28.49 -21.60 11.48
CA VAL A 100 -28.27 -22.99 11.90
C VAL A 100 -27.60 -23.79 10.77
N ASP A 101 -28.14 -23.69 9.55
CA ASP A 101 -27.64 -24.34 8.36
C ASP A 101 -26.19 -23.94 8.05
N MET A 102 -25.88 -22.64 8.06
CA MET A 102 -24.52 -22.17 7.80
C MET A 102 -23.57 -22.54 8.95
N ALA A 103 -24.02 -22.56 10.20
CA ALA A 103 -23.20 -22.92 11.36
C ALA A 103 -22.81 -24.41 11.39
N ALA A 104 -23.58 -25.27 10.72
CA ALA A 104 -23.19 -26.67 10.49
C ALA A 104 -21.85 -26.74 9.72
N HIS A 105 -21.59 -25.76 8.85
CA HIS A 105 -20.39 -25.71 8.02
C HIS A 105 -19.33 -24.71 8.51
N VAL A 106 -19.71 -23.65 9.22
CA VAL A 106 -18.81 -22.57 9.65
C VAL A 106 -18.75 -22.53 11.19
N PRO A 107 -17.70 -23.10 11.83
CA PRO A 107 -17.67 -23.28 13.28
C PRO A 107 -17.82 -22.00 14.10
N ALA A 108 -17.34 -20.86 13.59
CA ALA A 108 -17.40 -19.57 14.26
C ALA A 108 -18.83 -19.12 14.61
N TYR A 109 -19.84 -19.60 13.86
CA TYR A 109 -21.23 -19.23 14.06
C TYR A 109 -22.03 -20.20 14.94
N ARG A 110 -21.47 -21.35 15.33
CA ARG A 110 -22.15 -22.33 16.20
C ARG A 110 -22.62 -21.75 17.54
N PRO A 111 -21.85 -20.90 18.25
CA PRO A 111 -22.32 -20.30 19.49
C PRO A 111 -23.54 -19.38 19.31
N ALA A 112 -23.65 -18.71 18.15
CA ALA A 112 -24.82 -17.91 17.83
C ALA A 112 -26.02 -18.80 17.47
N ALA A 113 -25.82 -19.82 16.62
CA ALA A 113 -26.86 -20.76 16.21
C ALA A 113 -27.50 -21.53 17.37
N ALA A 114 -26.75 -21.84 18.43
CA ALA A 114 -27.28 -22.50 19.63
C ALA A 114 -28.29 -21.65 20.42
N LYS A 115 -28.40 -20.35 20.13
CA LYS A 115 -29.30 -19.43 20.83
C LYS A 115 -30.58 -19.24 20.02
N ALA A 116 -31.72 -19.67 20.56
CA ALA A 116 -33.03 -19.61 19.89
C ALA A 116 -33.55 -18.20 19.53
N HIS A 117 -32.89 -17.13 19.98
CA HIS A 117 -33.26 -15.75 19.62
C HIS A 117 -32.31 -15.11 18.59
N LYS A 118 -31.19 -15.77 18.26
CA LYS A 118 -30.20 -15.27 17.29
C LYS A 118 -30.62 -15.60 15.87
N PHE A 119 -30.31 -14.74 14.93
CA PHE A 119 -30.63 -14.94 13.52
C PHE A 119 -29.65 -14.14 12.65
N CYS A 120 -29.50 -14.54 11.38
CA CYS A 120 -28.71 -13.81 10.39
C CYS A 120 -29.38 -12.49 10.01
N ARG A 121 -28.55 -11.48 9.74
CA ARG A 121 -28.99 -10.15 9.29
C ARG A 121 -28.38 -9.76 7.97
N GLY A 122 -27.29 -10.38 7.55
CA GLY A 122 -26.75 -10.19 6.22
C GLY A 122 -27.03 -11.40 5.34
N PHE A 123 -27.50 -11.15 4.11
CA PHE A 123 -27.96 -12.19 3.19
C PHE A 123 -27.34 -12.06 1.80
N GLY A 124 -26.79 -13.16 1.30
CA GLY A 124 -26.20 -13.29 -0.03
C GLY A 124 -24.69 -13.02 -0.07
N LEU A 125 -24.07 -13.37 -1.19
CA LEU A 125 -22.62 -13.32 -1.41
C LEU A 125 -22.03 -11.91 -1.23
N PHE A 126 -22.78 -10.87 -1.61
CA PHE A 126 -22.39 -9.47 -1.44
C PHE A 126 -23.01 -8.83 -0.18
N GLN A 127 -23.67 -9.61 0.69
CA GLN A 127 -24.40 -9.18 1.89
C GLN A 127 -25.36 -8.00 1.68
N ARG A 128 -26.66 -8.30 1.53
CA ARG A 128 -27.72 -7.32 1.74
C ARG A 128 -28.21 -7.39 3.19
N ASP A 129 -28.21 -6.26 3.88
CA ASP A 129 -28.63 -6.18 5.28
C ASP A 129 -30.16 -6.24 5.42
N LEU A 130 -30.63 -6.94 6.46
CA LEU A 130 -32.04 -7.17 6.78
C LEU A 130 -32.80 -5.88 7.14
N GLN A 131 -32.11 -4.74 7.31
CA GLN A 131 -32.74 -3.44 7.44
C GLN A 131 -33.68 -3.11 6.27
N PHE A 132 -33.37 -3.65 5.08
CA PHE A 132 -34.18 -3.47 3.87
C PHE A 132 -35.39 -4.41 3.78
N PHE A 133 -35.63 -5.26 4.79
CA PHE A 133 -36.79 -6.15 4.82
C PHE A 133 -38.12 -5.39 4.76
N ARG A 134 -38.17 -4.18 5.33
CA ARG A 134 -39.37 -3.32 5.29
C ARG A 134 -39.71 -2.86 3.88
N ASP A 135 -38.69 -2.61 3.06
CA ASP A 135 -38.85 -2.09 1.71
C ASP A 135 -39.02 -3.22 0.68
N ASP A 136 -38.40 -4.38 0.94
CA ASP A 136 -38.31 -5.48 -0.01
C ASP A 136 -38.32 -6.86 0.67
N PRO A 137 -39.42 -7.26 1.33
CA PRO A 137 -39.49 -8.50 2.09
C PRO A 137 -39.32 -9.74 1.20
N GLY A 138 -39.80 -9.68 -0.05
CA GLY A 138 -39.66 -10.78 -1.01
C GLY A 138 -38.21 -11.09 -1.38
N TYR A 139 -37.26 -10.15 -1.23
CA TYR A 139 -35.85 -10.46 -1.52
C TYR A 139 -35.32 -11.53 -0.56
N PHE A 140 -35.77 -11.48 0.68
CA PHE A 140 -35.36 -12.41 1.72
C PHE A 140 -36.23 -13.66 1.71
N LEU A 141 -37.56 -13.49 1.72
CA LEU A 141 -38.51 -14.60 1.86
C LEU A 141 -38.52 -15.53 0.64
N ASP A 142 -38.36 -14.99 -0.57
CA ASP A 142 -38.27 -15.79 -1.80
C ASP A 142 -36.83 -16.29 -2.06
N LYS A 143 -35.93 -16.14 -1.07
CA LYS A 143 -34.50 -16.50 -1.13
C LYS A 143 -33.76 -15.95 -2.36
N ARG A 144 -34.14 -14.77 -2.84
CA ARG A 144 -33.48 -14.10 -3.98
C ARG A 144 -32.00 -13.84 -3.72
N TYR A 145 -31.60 -13.69 -2.46
CA TYR A 145 -30.19 -13.60 -2.04
C TYR A 145 -29.34 -14.84 -2.38
N ALA A 146 -29.96 -16.02 -2.53
CA ALA A 146 -29.28 -17.26 -2.90
C ALA A 146 -29.11 -17.40 -4.42
N ASN A 147 -29.75 -16.53 -5.21
CA ASN A 147 -29.53 -16.43 -6.65
C ASN A 147 -28.41 -15.41 -6.92
N PHE A 148 -27.35 -15.84 -7.60
CA PHE A 148 -26.18 -15.01 -7.83
C PHE A 148 -26.50 -13.76 -8.66
N GLU A 149 -27.26 -13.88 -9.75
CA GLU A 149 -27.62 -12.75 -10.63
C GLU A 149 -28.39 -11.68 -9.86
N GLN A 150 -29.29 -12.09 -8.97
CA GLN A 150 -30.10 -11.17 -8.18
C GLN A 150 -29.27 -10.50 -7.07
N SER A 151 -28.38 -11.24 -6.41
CA SER A 151 -27.44 -10.67 -5.44
C SER A 151 -26.44 -9.71 -6.12
N LEU A 152 -25.92 -10.08 -7.29
CA LEU A 152 -25.05 -9.25 -8.11
C LEU A 152 -25.75 -7.97 -8.55
N GLY A 153 -26.98 -8.08 -9.06
CA GLY A 153 -27.78 -6.93 -9.50
C GLY A 153 -27.98 -5.90 -8.40
N HIS A 154 -28.24 -6.35 -7.17
CA HIS A 154 -28.33 -5.46 -6.00
C HIS A 154 -27.00 -4.77 -5.69
N CYS A 155 -25.90 -5.52 -5.64
CA CYS A 155 -24.57 -4.95 -5.37
C CYS A 155 -24.18 -3.89 -6.42
N VAL A 156 -24.35 -4.21 -7.70
CA VAL A 156 -24.05 -3.31 -8.82
C VAL A 156 -24.93 -2.05 -8.78
N ALA A 157 -26.21 -2.16 -8.41
CA ALA A 157 -27.09 -1.00 -8.28
C ALA A 157 -26.57 0.00 -7.22
N LEU A 158 -26.15 -0.50 -6.05
CA LEU A 158 -25.58 0.32 -4.98
C LEU A 158 -24.23 0.95 -5.37
N LEU A 159 -23.38 0.21 -6.07
CA LEU A 159 -22.11 0.75 -6.58
C LEU A 159 -22.35 1.85 -7.63
N ARG A 160 -23.36 1.70 -8.50
CA ARG A 160 -23.76 2.74 -9.47
C ARG A 160 -24.33 3.98 -8.78
N GLU A 161 -25.03 3.84 -7.66
CA GLU A 161 -25.40 4.97 -6.80
C GLU A 161 -24.17 5.67 -6.22
N GLY A 162 -23.17 4.90 -5.79
CA GLY A 162 -21.87 5.41 -5.38
C GLY A 162 -21.18 6.22 -6.47
N LEU A 163 -21.11 5.69 -7.69
CA LEU A 163 -20.55 6.39 -8.85
C LEU A 163 -21.28 7.72 -9.13
N ARG A 164 -22.62 7.75 -9.02
CA ARG A 164 -23.40 8.98 -9.16
C ARG A 164 -23.06 9.99 -8.07
N HIS A 165 -22.97 9.54 -6.82
CA HIS A 165 -22.64 10.38 -5.68
C HIS A 165 -21.28 11.07 -5.83
N PHE A 166 -20.27 10.33 -6.29
CA PHE A 166 -18.93 10.89 -6.52
C PHE A 166 -18.76 11.61 -7.86
N GLY A 167 -19.76 11.58 -8.75
CA GLY A 167 -19.65 12.14 -10.10
C GLY A 167 -18.72 11.35 -11.02
N TRP A 168 -18.54 10.06 -10.79
CA TRP A 168 -17.59 9.18 -11.50
C TRP A 168 -18.24 8.34 -12.60
N THR A 169 -19.51 8.57 -12.92
CA THR A 169 -20.27 7.78 -13.92
C THR A 169 -19.69 7.82 -15.33
N ARG A 170 -18.93 8.86 -15.68
CA ARG A 170 -18.33 9.04 -17.02
C ARG A 170 -16.83 8.73 -17.06
N ARG A 171 -16.27 8.17 -15.98
CA ARG A 171 -14.86 7.80 -15.96
C ARG A 171 -14.66 6.47 -16.68
N ASP A 172 -13.54 6.34 -17.37
CA ASP A 172 -13.15 5.10 -18.03
C ASP A 172 -12.59 4.07 -17.03
N ALA A 173 -11.93 4.55 -15.97
CA ALA A 173 -11.33 3.73 -14.93
C ALA A 173 -11.32 4.46 -13.58
N LEU A 174 -11.16 3.68 -12.51
CA LEU A 174 -10.89 4.15 -11.16
C LEU A 174 -9.54 3.60 -10.69
N ASP A 175 -8.85 4.34 -9.84
CA ASP A 175 -7.73 3.76 -9.10
C ASP A 175 -8.20 2.94 -7.88
N ASP A 176 -7.26 2.22 -7.24
CA ASP A 176 -7.59 1.34 -6.13
C ASP A 176 -8.19 2.09 -4.92
N ARG A 177 -7.79 3.33 -4.67
CA ARG A 177 -8.34 4.11 -3.56
C ARG A 177 -9.76 4.57 -3.87
N GLU A 178 -10.03 4.95 -5.11
CA GLU A 178 -11.36 5.30 -5.58
C GLU A 178 -12.30 4.09 -5.54
N MET A 179 -11.82 2.91 -5.94
CA MET A 179 -12.55 1.65 -5.78
C MET A 179 -12.85 1.34 -4.30
N CYS A 180 -11.87 1.53 -3.40
CA CYS A 180 -12.11 1.36 -1.98
C CYS A 180 -13.05 2.42 -1.39
N ALA A 181 -13.03 3.66 -1.87
CA ALA A 181 -13.99 4.69 -1.46
C ALA A 181 -15.43 4.30 -1.85
N LEU A 182 -15.62 3.69 -3.03
CA LEU A 182 -16.91 3.10 -3.42
C LEU A 182 -17.31 1.95 -2.50
N GLY A 183 -16.40 1.04 -2.16
CA GLY A 183 -16.70 -0.07 -1.25
C GLY A 183 -16.99 0.37 0.18
N ILE A 184 -16.30 1.38 0.70
CA ILE A 184 -16.61 2.00 2.00
C ILE A 184 -18.01 2.63 1.95
N ARG A 185 -18.35 3.31 0.85
CA ARG A 185 -19.68 3.87 0.66
C ARG A 185 -20.75 2.80 0.58
N TYR A 186 -20.48 1.72 -0.13
CA TYR A 186 -21.33 0.53 -0.22
C TYR A 186 -21.63 -0.01 1.19
N ASN A 187 -20.61 -0.16 2.02
CA ASN A 187 -20.75 -0.71 3.37
C ASN A 187 -21.40 0.25 4.38
N THR A 188 -21.04 1.53 4.36
CA THR A 188 -21.41 2.48 5.43
C THR A 188 -22.50 3.45 5.05
N GLY A 189 -22.87 3.53 3.77
CA GLY A 189 -23.76 4.55 3.25
C GLY A 189 -23.11 5.94 3.10
N GLY A 190 -21.80 6.10 3.33
CA GLY A 190 -21.09 7.37 3.18
C GLY A 190 -19.58 7.21 2.99
N PHE A 191 -18.88 8.32 2.80
CA PHE A 191 -17.41 8.35 2.74
C PHE A 191 -16.91 9.68 3.28
N ARG A 192 -15.94 9.64 4.19
CA ARG A 192 -15.29 10.80 4.79
C ARG A 192 -13.84 10.90 4.32
N PRO A 193 -13.50 11.79 3.38
CA PRO A 193 -12.17 11.86 2.79
C PRO A 193 -11.05 11.93 3.83
N GLU A 194 -11.22 12.72 4.89
CA GLU A 194 -10.23 12.93 5.94
C GLU A 194 -9.83 11.66 6.71
N ARG A 195 -10.68 10.62 6.67
CA ARG A 195 -10.41 9.31 7.28
C ARG A 195 -9.77 8.31 6.32
N GLY A 196 -9.65 8.63 5.02
CA GLY A 196 -9.09 7.75 4.01
C GLY A 196 -9.71 6.34 4.04
N LEU A 197 -8.88 5.30 4.12
CA LEU A 197 -9.33 3.91 4.16
C LEU A 197 -9.77 3.44 5.56
N GLN A 198 -9.57 4.25 6.60
CA GLN A 198 -9.88 3.90 8.00
C GLN A 198 -11.34 4.15 8.37
N GLN A 199 -12.23 3.52 7.61
CA GLN A 199 -13.68 3.68 7.69
C GLN A 199 -14.40 2.34 7.57
N GLY A 200 -15.62 2.30 8.11
CA GLY A 200 -16.43 1.09 8.22
C GLY A 200 -16.15 0.30 9.50
N HIS A 201 -16.62 -0.95 9.54
CA HIS A 201 -16.41 -1.84 10.68
C HIS A 201 -14.91 -2.03 10.94
N ARG A 202 -14.53 -2.02 12.23
CA ARG A 202 -13.16 -2.28 12.68
C ARG A 202 -13.12 -3.67 13.30
N ASN A 203 -12.29 -4.55 12.75
CA ASN A 203 -12.15 -5.92 13.25
C ASN A 203 -11.34 -5.97 14.55
N ASP A 204 -11.23 -7.16 15.15
CA ASP A 204 -10.51 -7.38 16.41
C ASP A 204 -9.00 -7.11 16.28
N ASP A 205 -8.43 -7.22 15.07
CA ASP A 205 -7.04 -6.85 14.76
C ASP A 205 -6.84 -5.34 14.60
N GLY A 206 -7.90 -4.55 14.79
CA GLY A 206 -7.87 -3.10 14.71
C GLY A 206 -7.89 -2.53 13.30
N LYS A 207 -8.09 -3.34 12.26
CA LYS A 207 -8.20 -2.94 10.85
C LYS A 207 -9.62 -2.57 10.47
N TYR A 208 -9.74 -1.51 9.68
CA TYR A 208 -11.02 -1.04 9.16
C TYR A 208 -11.41 -1.77 7.86
N TYR A 209 -12.72 -1.81 7.59
CA TYR A 209 -13.31 -2.35 6.35
C TYR A 209 -12.57 -1.84 5.10
N GLY A 210 -12.33 -0.53 5.00
CA GLY A 210 -11.65 0.05 3.83
C GLY A 210 -10.21 -0.42 3.65
N GLU A 211 -9.49 -0.70 4.73
CA GLU A 211 -8.13 -1.26 4.67
C GLU A 211 -8.14 -2.72 4.22
N LEU A 212 -9.07 -3.54 4.76
CA LEU A 212 -9.22 -4.93 4.38
C LEU A 212 -9.68 -5.07 2.92
N LEU A 213 -10.61 -4.22 2.48
CA LEU A 213 -11.04 -4.16 1.09
C LEU A 213 -9.86 -3.83 0.16
N PHE A 214 -8.96 -2.93 0.57
CA PHE A 214 -7.76 -2.61 -0.21
C PHE A 214 -6.80 -3.80 -0.31
N ASP A 215 -6.59 -4.52 0.80
CA ASP A 215 -5.80 -5.77 0.81
C ASP A 215 -6.41 -6.82 -0.16
N TYR A 216 -7.74 -7.01 -0.12
CA TYR A 216 -8.43 -7.94 -1.02
C TYR A 216 -8.42 -7.49 -2.48
N LEU A 217 -8.52 -6.17 -2.73
CA LEU A 217 -8.44 -5.62 -4.08
C LEU A 217 -7.05 -5.85 -4.69
N ARG A 218 -5.99 -5.59 -3.91
CA ARG A 218 -4.61 -5.91 -4.30
C ARG A 218 -4.42 -7.39 -4.59
N LEU A 219 -4.94 -8.26 -3.72
CA LEU A 219 -4.92 -9.70 -3.95
C LEU A 219 -5.68 -10.09 -5.22
N ALA A 220 -6.86 -9.50 -5.46
CA ALA A 220 -7.68 -9.78 -6.63
C ALA A 220 -6.94 -9.48 -7.94
N HIS A 221 -6.23 -8.35 -8.00
CA HIS A 221 -5.42 -7.94 -9.17
C HIS A 221 -4.35 -8.96 -9.57
N THR A 222 -3.88 -9.79 -8.63
CA THR A 222 -2.86 -10.81 -8.91
C THR A 222 -3.42 -12.04 -9.64
N VAL A 223 -4.74 -12.19 -9.71
CA VAL A 223 -5.41 -13.41 -10.17
C VAL A 223 -6.27 -13.11 -11.40
N ALA A 224 -5.99 -13.74 -12.54
CA ALA A 224 -6.84 -13.63 -13.73
C ALA A 224 -6.99 -15.01 -14.41
N PRO A 225 -8.08 -15.75 -14.15
CA PRO A 225 -8.31 -17.04 -14.80
C PRO A 225 -8.42 -16.87 -16.32
N GLY A 226 -7.53 -17.51 -17.08
CA GLY A 226 -7.57 -17.46 -18.55
C GLY A 226 -7.03 -16.18 -19.18
N ALA A 227 -6.40 -15.29 -18.40
CA ALA A 227 -5.74 -14.07 -18.87
C ALA A 227 -4.48 -13.75 -18.05
N SER A 228 -3.74 -12.73 -18.44
CA SER A 228 -2.66 -12.21 -17.61
C SER A 228 -3.23 -11.37 -16.47
N PRO A 229 -2.79 -11.57 -15.21
CA PRO A 229 -3.26 -10.74 -14.10
C PRO A 229 -2.76 -9.30 -14.22
N ALA A 230 -3.51 -8.37 -13.63
CA ALA A 230 -3.15 -6.95 -13.63
C ALA A 230 -1.85 -6.69 -12.83
N LEU A 231 -1.60 -7.50 -11.81
CA LEU A 231 -0.39 -7.48 -10.99
C LEU A 231 0.28 -8.85 -10.98
N PRO A 232 1.63 -8.91 -10.87
CA PRO A 232 2.32 -10.18 -10.70
C PRO A 232 1.94 -10.85 -9.36
N GLU A 233 2.05 -12.17 -9.31
CA GLU A 233 1.98 -12.90 -8.04
C GLU A 233 3.21 -12.57 -7.19
N PRO A 234 3.05 -12.11 -5.94
CA PRO A 234 4.18 -11.79 -5.08
C PRO A 234 4.89 -13.07 -4.62
N ALA A 235 6.23 -13.03 -4.53
CA ALA A 235 6.96 -14.08 -3.83
C ALA A 235 6.76 -13.97 -2.30
N PRO A 236 7.02 -15.04 -1.52
CA PRO A 236 7.05 -14.94 -0.07
C PRO A 236 8.00 -13.85 0.42
N GLY A 237 7.52 -13.00 1.33
CA GLY A 237 8.26 -11.83 1.81
C GLY A 237 8.13 -10.59 0.92
N GLU A 238 7.39 -10.63 -0.20
CA GLU A 238 7.12 -9.47 -1.06
C GLU A 238 5.67 -8.99 -0.92
N ALA A 239 5.47 -7.68 -0.89
CA ALA A 239 4.17 -7.04 -0.91
C ALA A 239 3.65 -6.86 -2.33
N ILE A 240 2.33 -6.79 -2.45
CA ILE A 240 1.65 -6.52 -3.72
C ILE A 240 1.77 -5.03 -4.05
N VAL A 241 2.86 -4.66 -4.72
CA VAL A 241 3.12 -3.29 -5.15
C VAL A 241 2.78 -3.15 -6.64
N PRO A 242 1.95 -2.17 -7.05
CA PRO A 242 1.64 -1.97 -8.46
C PRO A 242 2.88 -1.60 -9.27
N PRO A 243 2.92 -1.84 -10.59
CA PRO A 243 3.98 -1.32 -11.43
C PRO A 243 3.99 0.22 -11.41
N PRO A 244 5.12 0.85 -11.79
CA PRO A 244 5.17 2.30 -11.95
C PRO A 244 4.14 2.80 -12.98
N SER A 245 3.45 3.88 -12.63
CA SER A 245 2.38 4.44 -13.48
C SER A 245 2.97 5.04 -14.76
N PRO A 246 2.37 4.79 -15.94
CA PRO A 246 2.88 5.35 -17.19
C PRO A 246 2.61 6.85 -17.30
N VAL A 247 3.40 7.52 -18.15
CA VAL A 247 3.10 8.88 -18.60
C VAL A 247 1.92 8.81 -19.58
N THR A 248 0.91 9.63 -19.35
CA THR A 248 -0.35 9.70 -20.11
C THR A 248 -0.46 10.97 -20.97
N ALA A 249 0.32 12.00 -20.66
CA ALA A 249 0.31 13.27 -21.35
C ALA A 249 0.84 13.13 -22.78
N THR A 250 0.00 13.53 -23.75
CA THR A 250 0.30 13.49 -25.19
C THR A 250 0.70 14.84 -25.76
N GLY A 251 0.79 15.87 -24.93
CA GLY A 251 1.15 17.22 -25.37
C GLY A 251 2.61 17.34 -25.83
N ARG A 252 3.00 18.57 -26.15
CA ARG A 252 4.33 18.90 -26.70
C ARG A 252 5.45 18.24 -25.88
N ALA A 253 6.38 17.61 -26.59
CA ALA A 253 7.62 17.11 -26.01
C ALA A 253 8.56 18.27 -25.70
N LEU A 254 9.07 18.29 -24.47
CA LEU A 254 10.02 19.28 -23.98
C LEU A 254 11.15 18.56 -23.23
N ARG A 255 12.28 19.22 -23.06
CA ARG A 255 13.33 18.81 -22.14
C ARG A 255 13.71 19.95 -21.20
N VAL A 256 14.17 19.59 -20.02
CA VAL A 256 14.80 20.52 -19.08
C VAL A 256 16.14 20.99 -19.67
N ASP A 257 16.40 22.30 -19.67
CA ASP A 257 17.65 22.93 -20.11
C ASP A 257 18.04 24.01 -19.09
N THR A 258 18.73 23.60 -18.03
CA THR A 258 19.23 24.48 -16.96
C THR A 258 20.74 24.65 -17.01
N ARG A 259 21.49 23.66 -17.50
CA ARG A 259 22.96 23.59 -17.63
C ARG A 259 23.78 23.76 -16.34
N ILE A 260 23.13 24.00 -15.21
CA ILE A 260 23.79 24.36 -13.93
C ILE A 260 23.26 23.53 -12.77
N SER A 261 21.96 23.27 -12.71
CA SER A 261 21.32 22.57 -11.59
C SER A 261 20.06 21.83 -12.02
N THR A 262 19.46 21.06 -11.12
CA THR A 262 18.11 20.53 -11.31
C THR A 262 17.07 21.65 -11.47
N LEU A 263 15.95 21.34 -12.15
CA LEU A 263 14.77 22.19 -12.27
C LEU A 263 13.70 21.75 -11.27
N ARG A 264 13.21 22.68 -10.46
CA ARG A 264 12.13 22.40 -9.50
C ARG A 264 10.78 22.27 -10.19
N LEU A 265 10.17 21.11 -10.05
CA LEU A 265 8.76 20.88 -10.34
C LEU A 265 7.93 21.28 -9.11
N ARG A 266 6.84 22.00 -9.31
CA ARG A 266 6.03 22.58 -8.21
C ARG A 266 4.57 22.15 -8.28
N HIS A 267 3.87 22.10 -7.17
CA HIS A 267 2.42 21.81 -7.19
C HIS A 267 1.56 23.04 -7.53
N GLU A 268 2.15 24.24 -7.57
CA GLU A 268 1.48 25.48 -7.97
C GLU A 268 2.36 26.28 -8.95
N PRO A 269 1.76 27.07 -9.88
CA PRO A 269 2.47 27.87 -10.87
C PRO A 269 3.05 29.17 -10.25
N ARG A 270 3.86 29.03 -9.20
CA ARG A 270 4.54 30.14 -8.52
C ARG A 270 5.75 29.66 -7.74
N ILE A 271 6.65 30.58 -7.39
CA ILE A 271 7.68 30.33 -6.37
C ILE A 271 7.07 30.61 -4.99
N SER A 272 7.01 29.61 -4.12
CA SER A 272 6.50 29.77 -2.75
C SER A 272 7.48 30.53 -1.84
N ARG A 273 7.03 30.92 -0.64
CA ARG A 273 7.89 31.32 0.48
C ARG A 273 7.59 30.39 1.67
N PRO A 274 8.57 29.59 2.15
CA PRO A 274 9.93 29.40 1.63
C PRO A 274 9.93 28.80 0.22
N THR A 275 11.04 28.97 -0.53
CA THR A 275 11.14 28.66 -1.98
C THR A 275 10.97 27.18 -2.33
N THR A 276 11.00 26.31 -1.33
CA THR A 276 10.88 24.85 -1.43
C THR A 276 9.53 24.32 -0.97
N ALA A 277 8.69 25.13 -0.32
CA ALA A 277 7.43 24.66 0.27
C ALA A 277 6.51 24.01 -0.77
N ASN A 278 6.47 24.53 -2.00
CA ASN A 278 5.66 23.96 -3.07
C ASN A 278 6.39 23.04 -4.05
N VAL A 279 7.65 22.68 -3.79
CA VAL A 279 8.41 21.76 -4.63
C VAL A 279 7.92 20.33 -4.42
N VAL A 280 7.68 19.62 -5.52
CA VAL A 280 7.28 18.21 -5.54
C VAL A 280 8.44 17.29 -5.96
N ALA A 281 9.32 17.78 -6.82
CA ALA A 281 10.51 17.06 -7.29
C ALA A 281 11.56 18.01 -7.87
N GLU A 282 12.78 17.52 -8.00
CA GLU A 282 13.91 18.18 -8.66
C GLU A 282 14.24 17.37 -9.93
N LEU A 283 13.97 17.93 -11.11
CA LEU A 283 14.17 17.28 -12.40
C LEU A 283 15.61 17.51 -12.88
N PRO A 284 16.36 16.46 -13.27
CA PRO A 284 17.71 16.61 -13.84
C PRO A 284 17.73 17.48 -15.10
N ASP A 285 18.88 18.11 -15.37
CA ASP A 285 19.14 18.72 -16.67
C ASP A 285 19.03 17.68 -17.79
N GLY A 286 18.46 18.07 -18.93
CA GLY A 286 18.16 17.16 -20.05
C GLY A 286 16.97 16.22 -19.83
N HIS A 287 16.32 16.23 -18.65
CA HIS A 287 15.20 15.34 -18.37
C HIS A 287 14.00 15.64 -19.29
N PRO A 288 13.40 14.63 -19.96
CA PRO A 288 12.26 14.84 -20.83
C PRO A 288 10.98 15.06 -20.02
N VAL A 289 10.09 15.92 -20.52
CA VAL A 289 8.75 16.15 -19.94
C VAL A 289 7.72 16.32 -21.06
N ARG A 290 6.46 16.04 -20.77
CA ARG A 290 5.32 16.26 -21.68
C ARG A 290 4.46 17.40 -21.14
N ALA A 291 4.10 18.35 -21.99
CA ALA A 291 3.17 19.41 -21.60
C ALA A 291 1.76 18.83 -21.35
N LEU A 292 1.16 19.18 -20.21
CA LEU A 292 -0.25 18.93 -19.91
C LEU A 292 -1.13 20.11 -20.36
N ALA A 293 -0.63 21.32 -20.20
CA ALA A 293 -1.34 22.54 -20.60
C ALA A 293 -0.81 23.09 -21.94
N ALA A 294 -1.70 23.69 -22.73
CA ALA A 294 -1.31 24.36 -23.97
C ALA A 294 -0.51 25.65 -23.72
N ARG A 295 -0.83 26.36 -22.63
CA ARG A 295 -0.28 27.68 -22.27
C ARG A 295 0.30 27.66 -20.86
N ALA A 296 1.33 28.48 -20.64
CA ALA A 296 1.90 28.70 -19.33
C ALA A 296 1.05 29.68 -18.51
N VAL A 297 1.08 29.52 -17.19
CA VAL A 297 0.47 30.40 -16.20
C VAL A 297 1.60 30.96 -15.34
N ASN A 298 1.73 32.28 -15.25
CA ASN A 298 2.78 32.96 -14.48
C ASN A 298 4.21 32.51 -14.83
N GLY A 299 4.48 32.19 -16.10
CA GLY A 299 5.78 31.66 -16.54
C GLY A 299 6.01 30.18 -16.19
N PHE A 300 5.01 29.48 -15.68
CA PHE A 300 5.07 28.05 -15.42
C PHE A 300 4.18 27.26 -16.37
N LEU A 301 4.71 26.18 -16.93
CA LEU A 301 3.96 25.23 -17.72
C LEU A 301 3.65 24.00 -16.86
N GLU A 302 2.40 23.55 -16.90
CA GLU A 302 2.04 22.26 -16.32
C GLU A 302 2.57 21.12 -17.19
N VAL A 303 3.32 20.21 -16.59
CA VAL A 303 4.00 19.11 -17.25
C VAL A 303 3.79 17.80 -16.50
N GLU A 304 3.90 16.70 -17.24
CA GLU A 304 3.96 15.34 -16.71
C GLU A 304 5.27 14.66 -17.13
N THR A 305 5.83 13.85 -16.25
CA THR A 305 7.00 13.02 -16.54
C THR A 305 7.05 11.77 -15.66
N SER A 306 7.97 10.85 -15.97
CA SER A 306 8.37 9.73 -15.14
C SER A 306 9.82 9.94 -14.69
N LEU A 307 10.06 10.02 -13.38
CA LEU A 307 11.38 10.13 -12.78
C LEU A 307 11.67 8.89 -11.91
N SER A 308 12.60 8.04 -12.35
CA SER A 308 12.93 6.77 -11.66
C SER A 308 11.69 5.92 -11.31
N GLY A 309 10.66 5.93 -12.18
CA GLY A 309 9.42 5.19 -12.00
C GLY A 309 8.29 5.97 -11.32
N ALA A 310 8.56 7.16 -10.77
CA ALA A 310 7.52 8.04 -10.24
C ALA A 310 6.86 8.84 -11.37
N LEU A 311 5.55 8.64 -11.58
CA LEU A 311 4.75 9.59 -12.35
C LEU A 311 4.61 10.90 -11.56
N LEU A 312 5.12 11.97 -12.13
CA LEU A 312 5.13 13.30 -11.54
C LEU A 312 4.34 14.26 -12.42
N ARG A 313 3.46 15.06 -11.78
CA ARG A 313 2.74 16.16 -12.39
C ARG A 313 3.02 17.44 -11.61
N GLY A 314 3.14 18.55 -12.32
CA GLY A 314 3.28 19.85 -11.69
C GLY A 314 3.74 20.93 -12.66
N PHE A 315 4.16 22.04 -12.09
CA PHE A 315 4.49 23.27 -12.79
C PHE A 315 6.01 23.46 -12.85
N ALA A 316 6.53 23.56 -14.07
CA ALA A 316 7.94 23.82 -14.36
C ALA A 316 8.09 25.19 -15.04
N HIS A 317 9.11 25.96 -14.67
CA HIS A 317 9.30 27.31 -15.21
C HIS A 317 9.74 27.25 -16.68
N THR A 318 9.09 28.01 -17.56
CA THR A 318 9.26 27.89 -19.02
C THR A 318 10.64 28.26 -19.53
N ASP A 319 11.36 29.14 -18.83
CA ASP A 319 12.71 29.57 -19.23
C ASP A 319 13.71 28.39 -19.29
N PHE A 320 13.43 27.33 -18.54
CA PHE A 320 14.26 26.12 -18.46
C PHE A 320 13.65 24.94 -19.22
N LEU A 321 12.66 25.18 -20.09
CA LEU A 321 12.07 24.15 -20.94
C LEU A 321 12.34 24.46 -22.41
N LYS A 322 12.89 23.49 -23.14
CA LYS A 322 13.12 23.60 -24.59
C LYS A 322 12.28 22.58 -25.36
N PRO A 323 11.72 22.96 -26.52
CA PRO A 323 11.10 22.02 -27.45
C PRO A 323 12.02 20.86 -27.81
N ASP A 324 11.46 19.65 -27.79
CA ASP A 324 12.15 18.44 -28.19
C ASP A 324 11.24 17.53 -29.05
N PRO A 325 10.86 17.98 -30.26
CA PRO A 325 9.84 17.31 -31.08
C PRO A 325 10.23 15.89 -31.52
N GLY A 326 11.52 15.55 -31.49
CA GLY A 326 12.04 14.21 -31.79
C GLY A 326 12.24 13.31 -30.57
N ALA A 327 11.85 13.75 -29.37
CA ALA A 327 12.08 12.99 -28.16
C ALA A 327 11.34 11.65 -28.18
N ALA A 328 12.07 10.59 -27.83
CA ALA A 328 11.50 9.28 -27.55
C ALA A 328 10.41 9.35 -26.45
N PRO A 329 9.54 8.34 -26.34
CA PRO A 329 8.65 8.20 -25.19
C PRO A 329 9.44 8.29 -23.88
N ILE A 330 8.87 8.96 -22.88
CA ILE A 330 9.52 9.10 -21.58
C ILE A 330 9.61 7.71 -20.94
N PRO A 331 10.81 7.20 -20.63
CA PRO A 331 10.96 5.86 -20.08
C PRO A 331 10.34 5.76 -18.68
N VAL A 332 9.61 4.67 -18.45
CA VAL A 332 9.07 4.31 -17.14
C VAL A 332 9.99 3.25 -16.56
N VAL A 333 10.76 3.61 -15.55
CA VAL A 333 11.73 2.71 -14.93
C VAL A 333 10.98 1.65 -14.12
N VAL A 334 11.02 0.41 -14.60
CA VAL A 334 10.57 -0.77 -13.87
C VAL A 334 11.79 -1.35 -13.15
N PRO A 335 11.75 -1.53 -11.81
CA PRO A 335 12.87 -2.10 -11.09
C PRO A 335 13.05 -3.58 -11.42
N SER A 336 14.30 -4.06 -11.35
CA SER A 336 14.63 -5.47 -11.45
C SER A 336 14.03 -6.23 -10.26
N PRO A 337 13.38 -7.39 -10.47
CA PRO A 337 12.85 -8.20 -9.38
C PRO A 337 13.96 -8.80 -8.52
N GLU A 338 15.13 -9.08 -9.11
CA GLU A 338 16.28 -9.64 -8.41
C GLU A 338 17.52 -8.75 -8.57
N PRO A 339 18.37 -8.64 -7.52
CA PRO A 339 19.67 -7.99 -7.62
C PRO A 339 20.58 -8.63 -8.67
N PRO A 340 21.56 -7.89 -9.24
CA PRO A 340 22.51 -8.45 -10.18
C PRO A 340 23.36 -9.57 -9.56
N ALA A 341 23.39 -10.73 -10.21
CA ALA A 341 24.24 -11.86 -9.81
C ALA A 341 25.71 -11.69 -10.25
N THR A 342 25.95 -10.92 -11.31
CA THR A 342 27.29 -10.67 -11.90
C THR A 342 27.56 -9.17 -12.04
N GLY A 343 28.83 -8.80 -12.22
CA GLY A 343 29.26 -7.40 -12.32
C GLY A 343 29.05 -6.63 -11.02
N ILE A 344 28.30 -5.53 -11.08
CA ILE A 344 28.01 -4.65 -9.93
C ILE A 344 26.93 -5.29 -9.04
N ARG A 345 27.36 -6.24 -8.21
CA ARG A 345 26.52 -6.97 -7.26
C ARG A 345 26.38 -6.26 -5.90
N ALA A 346 25.39 -6.70 -5.12
CA ALA A 346 25.27 -6.35 -3.71
C ALA A 346 26.58 -6.67 -2.97
N VAL A 347 26.98 -5.76 -2.08
CA VAL A 347 28.18 -5.91 -1.25
C VAL A 347 27.88 -5.75 0.23
N HIS A 348 28.48 -6.63 1.02
CA HIS A 348 28.51 -6.57 2.47
C HIS A 348 29.96 -6.66 2.93
N LEU A 349 30.31 -5.94 3.99
CA LEU A 349 31.66 -6.00 4.53
C LEU A 349 31.91 -7.38 5.19
N PRO A 350 32.92 -8.16 4.75
CA PRO A 350 33.23 -9.45 5.34
C PRO A 350 33.56 -9.30 6.82
N ARG A 351 33.05 -10.22 7.64
CA ARG A 351 33.25 -10.20 9.09
C ARG A 351 34.25 -11.28 9.51
N PRO A 352 35.10 -11.05 10.52
CA PRO A 352 35.85 -12.11 11.15
C PRO A 352 34.92 -13.20 11.71
N ALA A 353 35.36 -14.46 11.67
CA ALA A 353 34.59 -15.58 12.20
C ALA A 353 34.19 -15.34 13.67
N GLY A 354 32.93 -15.63 14.01
CA GLY A 354 32.40 -15.42 15.37
C GLY A 354 32.13 -13.97 15.77
N ARG A 355 32.45 -12.97 14.94
CA ARG A 355 32.15 -11.56 15.27
C ARG A 355 30.65 -11.29 15.21
N ILE A 356 30.11 -10.84 16.34
CA ILE A 356 28.70 -10.40 16.46
C ILE A 356 28.65 -8.88 16.47
N THR A 357 27.88 -8.30 15.56
CA THR A 357 27.51 -6.89 15.52
C THR A 357 26.14 -6.75 16.17
N ARG A 358 26.08 -6.01 17.28
CA ARG A 358 24.90 -5.90 18.14
C ARG A 358 24.36 -4.47 18.16
N ARG A 359 23.06 -4.32 18.42
CA ARG A 359 22.39 -3.02 18.63
C ARG A 359 22.94 -2.25 19.81
N LYS A 360 23.45 -2.97 20.82
CA LYS A 360 24.05 -2.35 22.01
C LYS A 360 25.45 -1.76 21.79
N ASP A 361 26.10 -2.13 20.71
CA ASP A 361 27.44 -1.63 20.40
C ASP A 361 27.34 -0.35 19.55
N ALA A 362 28.41 0.43 19.51
CA ALA A 362 28.49 1.58 18.62
C ALA A 362 28.34 1.17 17.15
N ALA A 363 27.74 2.07 16.36
CA ALA A 363 27.47 1.80 14.96
C ALA A 363 28.77 1.73 14.12
N GLY A 364 28.75 0.90 13.07
CA GLY A 364 29.90 0.73 12.17
C GLY A 364 29.51 0.17 10.81
N ALA A 365 30.50 -0.31 10.07
CA ALA A 365 30.36 -0.73 8.68
C ALA A 365 29.66 -2.09 8.48
N HIS A 366 29.49 -2.89 9.53
CA HIS A 366 28.83 -4.20 9.43
C HIS A 366 27.32 -4.11 9.70
N SER A 367 26.56 -4.89 8.95
CA SER A 367 25.16 -5.21 9.22
C SER A 367 25.04 -6.02 10.51
N LEU A 368 23.94 -5.82 11.24
CA LEU A 368 23.61 -6.62 12.42
C LEU A 368 23.56 -8.12 12.09
N ASN A 369 24.04 -8.94 13.01
CA ASN A 369 23.93 -10.42 12.95
C ASN A 369 23.77 -11.04 14.33
N GLU A 370 23.42 -10.24 15.33
CA GLU A 370 23.11 -10.79 16.63
C GLU A 370 21.89 -11.71 16.53
N PRO A 371 21.86 -12.81 17.30
CA PRO A 371 20.72 -13.72 17.31
C PRO A 371 19.46 -12.97 17.75
N GLY A 372 18.31 -13.62 17.59
CA GLY A 372 17.06 -13.06 18.11
C GLY A 372 17.06 -12.98 19.65
N TRP A 373 15.88 -12.70 20.21
CA TRP A 373 15.71 -12.52 21.66
C TRP A 373 15.15 -13.79 22.32
N PRO A 374 15.18 -13.92 23.66
CA PRO A 374 14.61 -15.10 24.32
C PRO A 374 13.19 -15.40 23.84
N GLY A 375 12.94 -16.64 23.40
CA GLY A 375 11.69 -17.09 22.77
C GLY A 375 11.66 -17.00 21.24
N HIS A 376 12.62 -16.30 20.61
CA HIS A 376 12.73 -16.12 19.17
C HIS A 376 14.22 -16.24 18.76
N PRO A 377 14.73 -17.45 18.44
CA PRO A 377 16.17 -17.66 18.22
C PRO A 377 16.71 -16.94 16.98
N LEU A 378 15.84 -16.60 16.03
CA LEU A 378 16.17 -15.80 14.85
C LEU A 378 15.71 -14.35 15.03
N PRO A 379 16.46 -13.37 14.48
CA PRO A 379 15.97 -12.00 14.39
C PRO A 379 14.69 -11.94 13.54
N PRO A 380 13.86 -10.90 13.70
CA PRO A 380 12.63 -10.80 12.93
C PRO A 380 12.97 -10.63 11.46
N GLY A 381 12.10 -11.14 10.60
CA GLY A 381 12.30 -11.05 9.16
C GLY A 381 10.97 -11.02 8.44
N ARG A 382 10.99 -10.46 7.23
CA ARG A 382 9.81 -10.36 6.37
C ARG A 382 9.71 -11.58 5.45
N ARG A 383 8.73 -12.45 5.69
CA ARG A 383 8.53 -13.76 5.03
C ARG A 383 7.05 -14.07 4.78
N GLY A 384 6.16 -13.20 5.24
CA GLY A 384 4.72 -13.34 5.07
C GLY A 384 4.32 -13.52 3.61
N THR A 385 3.14 -14.11 3.43
CA THR A 385 2.53 -14.39 2.12
C THR A 385 1.28 -13.57 1.87
N ASP A 386 0.92 -12.73 2.84
CA ASP A 386 -0.16 -11.77 2.75
C ASP A 386 0.21 -10.45 3.44
N ALA A 387 -0.52 -9.38 3.13
CA ALA A 387 -0.23 -8.05 3.64
C ALA A 387 -0.31 -7.96 5.18
N ALA A 388 -1.17 -8.75 5.83
CA ALA A 388 -1.31 -8.73 7.29
C ALA A 388 -0.05 -9.30 7.97
N GLN A 389 0.44 -10.44 7.48
CA GLN A 389 1.68 -11.06 7.95
C GLN A 389 2.88 -10.12 7.73
N LEU A 390 3.00 -9.56 6.53
CA LEU A 390 4.12 -8.67 6.19
C LEU A 390 4.13 -7.42 7.08
N ARG A 391 2.97 -6.80 7.35
CA ARG A 391 2.86 -5.67 8.28
C ARG A 391 3.28 -6.05 9.71
N ALA A 392 2.82 -7.20 10.20
CA ALA A 392 3.17 -7.68 11.54
C ALA A 392 4.67 -7.96 11.67
N GLU A 393 5.29 -8.51 10.63
CA GLU A 393 6.74 -8.74 10.59
C GLU A 393 7.53 -7.42 10.55
N LEU A 394 7.09 -6.43 9.77
CA LEU A 394 7.70 -5.09 9.78
C LEU A 394 7.57 -4.43 11.16
N ALA A 395 6.43 -4.56 11.83
CA ALA A 395 6.26 -4.09 13.21
C ALA A 395 7.22 -4.80 14.18
N ALA A 396 7.36 -6.13 14.05
CA ALA A 396 8.32 -6.91 14.86
C ALA A 396 9.79 -6.48 14.60
N ILE A 397 10.14 -6.11 13.37
CA ILE A 397 11.44 -5.53 13.04
C ILE A 397 11.63 -4.20 13.76
N ILE A 398 10.64 -3.30 13.70
CA ILE A 398 10.70 -1.99 14.37
C ILE A 398 10.87 -2.16 15.88
N ASP A 399 10.10 -3.07 16.48
CA ASP A 399 10.14 -3.36 17.91
C ASP A 399 11.43 -4.04 18.35
N TRP A 400 12.04 -4.85 17.48
CA TRP A 400 13.33 -5.46 17.80
C TRP A 400 14.48 -4.46 17.70
N LEU A 401 14.46 -3.61 16.66
CA LEU A 401 15.46 -2.57 16.46
C LEU A 401 15.37 -1.52 17.58
N ASP A 402 14.15 -1.15 17.99
CA ASP A 402 13.83 -0.25 19.11
C ASP A 402 14.83 0.90 19.26
N VAL A 403 14.72 1.85 18.32
CA VAL A 403 15.60 3.03 18.25
C VAL A 403 15.47 3.95 19.46
N GLU A 404 14.39 3.83 20.23
CA GLU A 404 14.13 4.64 21.41
C GLU A 404 14.87 4.11 22.64
N LYS A 405 15.22 2.83 22.65
CA LYS A 405 15.90 2.21 23.78
C LYS A 405 17.33 2.73 23.91
N ALA A 406 17.61 3.41 25.02
CA ALA A 406 18.92 3.98 25.32
C ALA A 406 20.06 2.95 25.28
N SER A 407 19.79 1.67 25.62
CA SER A 407 20.79 0.61 25.55
C SER A 407 21.14 0.17 24.12
N HIS A 408 20.37 0.58 23.10
CA HIS A 408 20.68 0.33 21.69
C HIS A 408 21.57 1.45 21.13
N ALA A 409 22.81 1.53 21.65
CA ALA A 409 23.78 2.57 21.33
C ALA A 409 24.03 2.79 19.83
N ARG A 410 23.79 1.77 19.00
CA ARG A 410 23.88 1.85 17.53
C ARG A 410 23.00 2.95 16.91
N TYR A 411 21.90 3.30 17.57
CA TYR A 411 20.92 4.27 17.04
C TYR A 411 20.89 5.58 17.81
N GLN A 412 21.55 5.66 18.96
CA GLN A 412 21.44 6.82 19.84
C GLN A 412 22.23 8.01 19.27
N PRO A 413 21.62 9.19 19.10
CA PRO A 413 22.33 10.35 18.60
C PRO A 413 23.44 10.78 19.56
N THR A 414 24.46 11.42 19.00
CA THR A 414 25.53 12.09 19.76
C THR A 414 25.54 13.57 19.37
N ASP A 415 26.32 14.38 20.10
CA ASP A 415 26.50 15.81 19.75
C ASP A 415 27.04 16.05 18.34
N ARG A 416 27.64 15.02 17.72
CA ARG A 416 28.33 15.12 16.41
C ARG A 416 27.64 14.34 15.29
N ALA A 417 26.79 13.36 15.60
CA ALA A 417 26.28 12.42 14.61
C ALA A 417 24.87 11.89 14.94
N THR A 418 24.13 11.58 13.88
CA THR A 418 22.87 10.83 13.91
C THR A 418 23.01 9.59 13.03
N PHE A 419 22.17 8.58 13.27
CA PHE A 419 22.37 7.24 12.71
C PHE A 419 21.21 6.76 11.83
N CYS A 420 20.54 7.72 11.17
CA CYS A 420 19.35 7.46 10.37
C CYS A 420 19.60 6.52 9.19
N ASN A 421 20.76 6.65 8.53
CA ASN A 421 21.20 5.76 7.46
C ASN A 421 21.49 4.34 7.94
N ILE A 422 21.98 4.19 9.16
CA ILE A 422 22.29 2.88 9.76
C ILE A 422 20.99 2.19 10.14
N TYR A 423 20.07 2.92 10.78
CA TYR A 423 18.75 2.39 11.10
C TYR A 423 17.96 2.00 9.84
N ALA A 424 17.96 2.85 8.80
CA ALA A 424 17.32 2.52 7.52
C ALA A 424 17.94 1.28 6.89
N HIS A 425 19.28 1.14 6.93
CA HIS A 425 19.96 -0.07 6.48
C HIS A 425 19.52 -1.31 7.26
N ASP A 426 19.53 -1.27 8.59
CA ASP A 426 19.18 -2.44 9.40
C ASP A 426 17.69 -2.80 9.24
N TYR A 427 16.80 -1.80 9.16
CA TYR A 427 15.38 -2.02 8.83
C TYR A 427 15.21 -2.74 7.49
N CYS A 428 15.88 -2.26 6.43
CA CYS A 428 15.82 -2.91 5.12
C CYS A 428 16.45 -4.31 5.15
N HIS A 429 17.58 -4.47 5.85
CA HIS A 429 18.29 -5.75 5.97
C HIS A 429 17.40 -6.84 6.58
N PHE A 430 16.68 -6.55 7.66
CA PHE A 430 15.74 -7.51 8.26
C PHE A 430 14.46 -7.65 7.44
N ALA A 431 14.05 -6.63 6.70
CA ALA A 431 12.94 -6.73 5.75
C ALA A 431 13.28 -7.50 4.46
N GLY A 432 14.51 -8.02 4.32
CA GLY A 432 14.97 -8.76 3.15
C GLY A 432 15.28 -7.88 1.93
N VAL A 433 15.40 -6.57 2.12
CA VAL A 433 15.63 -5.59 1.05
C VAL A 433 17.05 -5.05 1.10
N TYR A 434 17.74 -5.04 -0.05
CA TYR A 434 19.11 -4.53 -0.11
C TYR A 434 19.13 -2.99 -0.12
N LEU A 435 19.67 -2.42 0.95
CA LEU A 435 20.12 -1.03 1.04
C LEU A 435 21.57 -1.06 1.55
N PRO A 436 22.56 -0.43 0.92
CA PRO A 436 23.96 -0.67 1.26
C PRO A 436 24.39 -0.01 2.58
N ARG A 437 25.07 -0.76 3.44
CA ARG A 437 25.85 -0.18 4.57
C ARG A 437 27.22 0.29 4.09
N VAL A 438 27.84 -0.51 3.23
CA VAL A 438 29.06 -0.17 2.50
C VAL A 438 28.76 -0.28 1.01
N TRP A 439 29.46 0.48 0.19
CA TRP A 439 29.35 0.40 -1.26
C TRP A 439 30.72 0.49 -1.94
N TRP A 440 30.80 -0.05 -3.15
CA TRP A 440 31.99 -0.04 -3.98
C TRP A 440 32.50 1.37 -4.25
N THR A 441 33.82 1.55 -4.21
CA THR A 441 34.45 2.80 -4.64
C THR A 441 34.37 2.93 -6.17
N PRO A 442 34.48 4.15 -6.74
CA PRO A 442 34.43 4.33 -8.20
C PRO A 442 35.43 3.46 -8.97
N ARG A 443 36.64 3.28 -8.45
CA ARG A 443 37.65 2.40 -9.03
C ARG A 443 37.20 0.93 -9.03
N ALA A 444 36.62 0.46 -7.92
CA ALA A 444 36.10 -0.90 -7.82
C ALA A 444 34.90 -1.13 -8.76
N LEU A 445 34.03 -0.13 -8.93
CA LEU A 445 32.91 -0.20 -9.89
C LEU A 445 33.39 -0.39 -11.33
N LEU A 446 34.42 0.36 -11.75
CA LEU A 446 35.01 0.20 -13.09
C LEU A 446 35.60 -1.19 -13.31
N ALA A 447 36.32 -1.73 -12.31
CA ALA A 447 36.88 -3.07 -12.38
C ALA A 447 35.77 -4.14 -12.45
N LEU A 448 34.73 -4.04 -11.60
CA LEU A 448 33.57 -4.94 -11.64
C LEU A 448 32.83 -4.88 -12.98
N GLN A 449 32.71 -3.70 -13.58
CA GLN A 449 32.07 -3.53 -14.89
C GLN A 449 32.93 -4.11 -16.02
N ALA A 450 34.25 -4.12 -15.88
CA ALA A 450 35.16 -4.80 -16.81
C ALA A 450 35.18 -6.33 -16.66
N GLY A 451 34.50 -6.86 -15.64
CA GLY A 451 34.45 -8.29 -15.34
C GLY A 451 35.50 -8.76 -14.35
N ASP A 452 36.27 -7.87 -13.73
CA ASP A 452 37.27 -8.23 -12.73
C ASP A 452 36.61 -8.66 -11.42
N GLU A 453 37.27 -9.59 -10.72
CA GLU A 453 36.91 -9.90 -9.34
C GLU A 453 37.49 -8.86 -8.37
N VAL A 454 36.61 -8.23 -7.59
CA VAL A 454 36.99 -7.23 -6.59
C VAL A 454 36.59 -7.73 -5.19
N ALA A 455 37.57 -7.87 -4.31
CA ALA A 455 37.34 -8.17 -2.90
C ALA A 455 36.83 -6.92 -2.14
N PRO A 456 35.85 -7.04 -1.23
CA PRO A 456 35.33 -5.91 -0.44
C PRO A 456 36.22 -5.58 0.76
N LEU A 457 37.08 -4.56 0.60
CA LEU A 457 38.08 -4.09 1.55
C LEU A 457 37.77 -2.65 1.96
N ILE A 458 37.44 -2.45 3.24
CA ILE A 458 37.05 -1.13 3.77
C ILE A 458 38.18 -0.11 3.60
N GLY A 459 37.84 1.07 3.05
CA GLY A 459 38.81 2.14 2.78
C GLY A 459 39.62 1.97 1.50
N ASN A 460 39.50 0.84 0.79
CA ASN A 460 40.15 0.60 -0.49
C ASN A 460 39.10 0.39 -1.61
N THR A 461 38.39 -0.73 -1.58
CA THR A 461 37.42 -1.10 -2.63
C THR A 461 35.98 -0.85 -2.20
N VAL A 462 35.71 -0.71 -0.90
CA VAL A 462 34.41 -0.28 -0.38
C VAL A 462 34.54 0.84 0.65
N SER A 463 33.48 1.65 0.80
CA SER A 463 33.37 2.72 1.80
C SER A 463 32.00 2.71 2.46
N GLU A 464 31.92 3.18 3.71
CA GLU A 464 30.64 3.35 4.41
C GLU A 464 29.76 4.38 3.69
N VAL A 465 28.48 4.05 3.54
CA VAL A 465 27.52 4.91 2.85
C VAL A 465 26.82 5.83 3.84
N ARG A 466 26.84 7.15 3.60
CA ARG A 466 26.10 8.15 4.39
C ARG A 466 24.72 8.39 3.77
N ALA A 467 23.84 9.13 4.47
CA ALA A 467 22.50 9.43 3.94
C ALA A 467 22.53 10.16 2.57
N ASN A 468 23.48 11.07 2.34
CA ASN A 468 23.66 11.72 1.04
C ASN A 468 24.06 10.73 -0.06
N ASP A 469 24.87 9.74 0.29
CA ASP A 469 25.36 8.73 -0.64
C ASP A 469 24.27 7.70 -0.93
N LEU A 470 23.41 7.38 0.05
CA LEU A 470 22.21 6.56 -0.16
C LEU A 470 21.23 7.20 -1.13
N PHE A 471 21.04 8.54 -1.08
CA PHE A 471 20.23 9.23 -2.07
C PHE A 471 20.76 9.00 -3.49
N ARG A 472 22.08 9.18 -3.69
CA ARG A 472 22.73 8.97 -4.99
C ARG A 472 22.69 7.50 -5.40
N TRP A 473 22.95 6.58 -4.47
CA TRP A 473 22.92 5.15 -4.73
C TRP A 473 21.53 4.68 -5.16
N LEU A 474 20.46 5.12 -4.49
CA LEU A 474 19.08 4.79 -4.89
C LEU A 474 18.78 5.31 -6.29
N ARG A 475 19.21 6.54 -6.61
CA ARG A 475 19.05 7.11 -7.96
C ARG A 475 19.78 6.31 -9.04
N ASP A 476 21.04 5.96 -8.79
CA ASP A 476 21.95 5.43 -9.81
C ASP A 476 21.91 3.90 -9.93
N PHE A 477 21.69 3.20 -8.81
CA PHE A 477 21.70 1.73 -8.72
C PHE A 477 20.38 1.14 -8.24
N GLY A 478 19.57 1.89 -7.49
CA GLY A 478 18.34 1.40 -6.87
C GLY A 478 17.44 0.55 -7.77
N PRO A 479 17.16 0.96 -9.03
CA PRO A 479 16.36 0.16 -9.96
C PRO A 479 16.88 -1.25 -10.20
N ALA A 480 18.20 -1.46 -10.23
CA ALA A 480 18.78 -2.80 -10.38
C ALA A 480 18.61 -3.67 -9.12
N PHE A 481 18.28 -3.05 -7.98
CA PHE A 481 18.09 -3.69 -6.67
C PHE A 481 16.65 -3.58 -6.18
N GLY A 482 15.66 -3.57 -7.08
CA GLY A 482 14.23 -3.58 -6.72
C GLY A 482 13.63 -2.22 -6.32
N TRP A 483 14.44 -1.16 -6.22
CA TRP A 483 13.95 0.16 -5.79
C TRP A 483 13.43 1.01 -6.94
N ARG A 484 12.31 1.68 -6.73
CA ARG A 484 11.83 2.75 -7.61
C ARG A 484 11.28 3.92 -6.83
N GLN A 485 11.16 5.08 -7.48
CA GLN A 485 10.48 6.22 -6.88
C GLN A 485 8.96 6.10 -6.99
N THR A 486 8.26 6.81 -6.10
CA THR A 486 6.82 7.06 -6.19
C THR A 486 6.51 8.55 -6.10
N GLY A 487 5.44 8.99 -6.77
CA GLY A 487 5.14 10.40 -6.97
C GLY A 487 4.31 11.07 -5.86
N THR A 488 3.69 10.30 -4.96
CA THR A 488 2.81 10.85 -3.91
C THR A 488 3.04 10.16 -2.56
N MET A 489 2.79 10.91 -1.49
CA MET A 489 2.84 10.38 -0.13
C MET A 489 1.75 9.33 0.12
N ASP A 490 0.61 9.44 -0.56
CA ASP A 490 -0.44 8.43 -0.51
C ASP A 490 0.05 7.08 -1.02
N LYS A 491 0.68 7.04 -2.20
CA LYS A 491 1.25 5.80 -2.75
C LYS A 491 2.38 5.28 -1.86
N LEU A 492 3.19 6.16 -1.28
CA LEU A 492 4.27 5.80 -0.36
C LEU A 492 3.72 5.10 0.89
N GLN A 493 2.70 5.68 1.53
CA GLN A 493 2.06 5.09 2.71
C GLN A 493 1.29 3.82 2.36
N ASP A 494 0.63 3.76 1.20
CA ASP A 494 -0.08 2.54 0.77
C ASP A 494 0.86 1.35 0.58
N VAL A 495 2.05 1.57 0.02
CA VAL A 495 3.05 0.50 -0.10
C VAL A 495 3.49 0.00 1.27
N ALA A 496 3.77 0.92 2.22
CA ALA A 496 4.07 0.52 3.60
C ALA A 496 2.89 -0.26 4.22
N ASN A 497 1.66 0.18 3.99
CA ASN A 497 0.46 -0.50 4.47
C ASN A 497 0.19 -1.85 3.79
N GLN A 498 0.77 -2.13 2.61
CA GLN A 498 0.79 -3.47 2.01
C GLN A 498 1.90 -4.38 2.57
N GLY A 499 2.76 -3.87 3.46
CA GLY A 499 3.91 -4.60 3.99
C GLY A 499 5.15 -4.49 3.09
N GLY A 500 5.17 -3.56 2.15
CA GLY A 500 6.36 -3.22 1.36
C GLY A 500 7.30 -2.28 2.13
N VAL A 501 8.52 -2.10 1.62
CA VAL A 501 9.51 -1.20 2.23
C VAL A 501 9.45 0.17 1.54
N ALA A 502 9.31 1.22 2.33
CA ALA A 502 9.16 2.59 1.85
C ALA A 502 10.13 3.53 2.58
N LEU A 503 10.77 4.45 1.86
CA LEU A 503 11.77 5.38 2.39
C LEU A 503 11.52 6.81 1.90
N ILE A 504 11.74 7.79 2.79
CA ILE A 504 11.95 9.19 2.42
C ILE A 504 13.43 9.50 2.58
N VAL A 505 14.07 10.03 1.53
CA VAL A 505 15.50 10.35 1.54
C VAL A 505 15.70 11.79 1.06
N ALA A 506 16.46 12.59 1.82
CA ALA A 506 16.81 13.95 1.43
C ALA A 506 18.33 14.18 1.50
N ARG A 507 18.88 14.71 0.41
CA ARG A 507 20.30 15.02 0.25
C ARG A 507 20.57 16.44 0.71
N ARG A 508 21.64 16.63 1.50
CA ARG A 508 22.04 17.95 1.98
C ARG A 508 22.63 18.80 0.85
N ARG A 509 22.32 20.10 0.88
CA ARG A 509 22.87 21.07 -0.09
C ARG A 509 24.34 21.38 0.15
N VAL A 510 24.72 21.54 1.41
CA VAL A 510 26.10 21.85 1.80
C VAL A 510 26.90 20.57 1.89
N GLU A 511 28.01 20.51 1.16
CA GLU A 511 28.92 19.36 1.16
C GLU A 511 29.49 19.12 2.58
N GLY A 512 29.75 17.85 2.93
CA GLY A 512 30.21 17.47 4.26
C GLY A 512 29.15 17.52 5.38
N ARG A 513 27.96 18.09 5.15
CA ARG A 513 26.83 18.02 6.09
C ARG A 513 25.93 16.82 5.81
N SER A 514 25.39 16.20 6.85
CA SER A 514 24.55 15.00 6.72
C SER A 514 23.20 15.29 6.08
N GLY A 515 22.81 14.43 5.14
CA GLY A 515 21.42 14.26 4.68
C GLY A 515 20.57 13.56 5.74
N HIS A 516 19.36 13.17 5.36
CA HIS A 516 18.45 12.45 6.26
C HIS A 516 17.65 11.40 5.51
N ILE A 517 17.37 10.27 6.16
CA ILE A 517 16.64 9.14 5.61
C ILE A 517 15.78 8.50 6.69
N VAL A 518 14.54 8.16 6.36
CA VAL A 518 13.61 7.52 7.29
C VAL A 518 12.81 6.43 6.57
N PRO A 519 12.60 5.28 7.22
CA PRO A 519 11.52 4.37 6.86
C PRO A 519 10.14 5.01 7.03
N VAL A 520 9.27 4.80 6.06
CA VAL A 520 7.81 4.94 6.20
C VAL A 520 7.28 3.56 6.57
N VAL A 521 6.51 3.50 7.64
CA VAL A 521 6.11 2.25 8.30
C VAL A 521 4.59 2.04 8.22
N PRO A 522 4.10 0.79 8.29
CA PRO A 522 2.67 0.52 8.22
C PRO A 522 1.88 1.23 9.34
N GLU A 523 0.70 1.73 9.00
CA GLU A 523 -0.25 2.26 10.00
C GLU A 523 -0.77 1.13 10.89
N THR A 524 -0.83 1.41 12.20
CA THR A 524 -1.33 0.51 13.25
C THR A 524 -2.70 0.96 13.73
N ALA A 525 -3.21 0.33 14.79
CA ALA A 525 -4.42 0.77 15.49
C ALA A 525 -4.24 2.15 16.17
N GLU A 526 -3.04 2.46 16.63
CA GLU A 526 -2.69 3.63 17.45
C GLU A 526 -1.93 4.70 16.66
N HIS A 527 -1.20 4.29 15.63
CA HIS A 527 -0.28 5.16 14.88
C HIS A 527 -0.66 5.23 13.41
N HIS A 528 -0.85 6.45 12.91
CA HIS A 528 -1.46 6.72 11.61
C HIS A 528 -0.71 7.81 10.86
N ALA A 529 -0.76 7.82 9.54
CA ALA A 529 -0.34 8.96 8.74
C ALA A 529 -1.29 10.14 8.98
N ARG A 530 -0.76 11.37 8.93
CA ARG A 530 -1.60 12.57 9.03
C ARG A 530 -2.16 12.92 7.66
N ARG A 531 -3.47 13.11 7.58
CA ARG A 531 -4.20 13.41 6.35
C ARG A 531 -4.83 14.81 6.39
N GLY A 532 -4.96 15.42 5.22
CA GLY A 532 -5.73 16.65 5.02
C GLY A 532 -7.23 16.40 5.05
N ALA A 533 -8.02 17.48 4.96
CA ALA A 533 -9.49 17.38 4.87
C ALA A 533 -9.96 16.67 3.59
N ASP A 534 -9.11 16.64 2.56
CA ASP A 534 -9.29 15.93 1.30
C ASP A 534 -8.84 14.45 1.35
N GLY A 535 -8.29 14.01 2.48
CA GLY A 535 -7.81 12.64 2.68
C GLY A 535 -6.38 12.36 2.20
N VAL A 536 -5.72 13.33 1.59
CA VAL A 536 -4.35 13.21 1.09
C VAL A 536 -3.37 13.11 2.25
N VAL A 537 -2.39 12.19 2.20
CA VAL A 537 -1.32 12.14 3.20
C VAL A 537 -0.52 13.45 3.17
N LEU A 538 -0.48 14.15 4.31
CA LEU A 538 0.37 15.33 4.54
C LEU A 538 1.70 14.95 5.22
N SER A 539 1.65 13.96 6.11
CA SER A 539 2.83 13.40 6.77
C SER A 539 2.69 11.88 6.90
N PRO A 540 3.50 11.08 6.17
CA PRO A 540 3.54 9.63 6.32
C PRO A 540 3.95 9.24 7.73
N LEU A 541 3.49 8.08 8.19
CA LEU A 541 3.96 7.47 9.43
C LEU A 541 5.38 6.94 9.23
N GLN A 542 6.30 7.39 10.07
CA GLN A 542 7.73 7.15 9.96
C GLN A 542 8.24 6.45 11.22
N SER A 543 9.39 5.81 11.06
CA SER A 543 10.28 5.43 12.17
C SER A 543 11.64 6.09 11.96
N GLN A 544 12.33 6.49 13.03
CA GLN A 544 13.52 7.34 12.89
C GLN A 544 14.58 7.09 13.98
N ALA A 545 15.84 6.99 13.54
CA ALA A 545 17.04 7.17 14.38
C ALA A 545 17.75 8.49 14.01
N GLY A 546 17.23 9.62 14.49
CA GLY A 546 17.62 10.97 14.06
C GLY A 546 18.14 11.81 15.21
N ALA A 547 17.87 13.12 15.17
CA ALA A 547 18.12 13.99 16.31
C ALA A 547 17.19 13.65 17.50
N SER A 548 16.01 13.12 17.20
CA SER A 548 15.08 12.51 18.16
C SER A 548 14.64 11.18 17.57
N ASN A 549 14.77 10.13 18.37
CA ASN A 549 14.42 8.78 17.96
C ASN A 549 12.95 8.50 18.31
N PHE A 550 12.27 7.78 17.42
CA PHE A 550 10.92 7.27 17.65
C PHE A 550 10.68 6.04 16.77
N ARG A 551 9.97 5.04 17.29
CA ARG A 551 9.50 3.90 16.47
C ARG A 551 8.34 4.27 15.56
N TYR A 552 7.45 5.16 16.03
CA TYR A 552 6.26 5.60 15.29
C TYR A 552 6.04 7.10 15.48
N GLY A 553 6.11 7.87 14.40
CA GLY A 553 5.97 9.33 14.42
C GLY A 553 5.96 9.96 13.03
N HIS A 554 6.00 11.30 12.94
CA HIS A 554 5.88 12.02 11.66
C HIS A 554 7.09 12.90 11.33
N GLY A 555 8.03 13.05 12.27
CA GLY A 555 9.05 14.09 12.21
C GLY A 555 8.43 15.49 12.09
N GLY A 556 9.23 16.46 11.62
CA GLY A 556 8.72 17.78 11.23
C GLY A 556 7.89 17.69 9.95
N ALA A 557 6.77 18.42 9.88
CA ALA A 557 5.90 18.41 8.70
C ALA A 557 6.69 18.77 7.42
N GLY A 558 6.69 17.87 6.43
CA GLY A 558 7.40 18.07 5.17
C GLY A 558 8.90 18.33 5.32
N TRP A 559 9.55 17.81 6.37
CA TRP A 559 10.94 18.12 6.73
C TRP A 559 11.92 18.01 5.54
N TRP A 560 11.67 17.11 4.59
CA TRP A 560 12.50 16.89 3.39
C TRP A 560 12.51 18.08 2.42
N ARG A 561 11.53 19.00 2.53
CA ARG A 561 11.46 20.26 1.77
C ARG A 561 12.19 21.41 2.47
N ASP A 562 12.81 21.19 3.62
CA ASP A 562 13.62 22.23 4.29
C ASP A 562 14.70 22.75 3.33
N ALA A 563 14.92 24.08 3.31
CA ALA A 563 15.86 24.75 2.40
C ALA A 563 17.32 24.25 2.55
N LYS A 564 17.65 23.57 3.65
CA LYS A 564 18.96 22.92 3.85
C LYS A 564 19.19 21.72 2.93
N PHE A 565 18.12 21.09 2.42
CA PHE A 565 18.20 19.99 1.47
C PHE A 565 18.27 20.52 0.04
N ALA A 566 19.09 19.87 -0.79
CA ALA A 566 19.15 20.14 -2.21
C ALA A 566 18.05 19.39 -2.96
N GLU A 567 17.85 18.13 -2.60
CA GLU A 567 16.93 17.21 -3.29
C GLU A 567 16.31 16.26 -2.26
N PHE A 568 15.14 15.73 -2.60
CA PHE A 568 14.50 14.65 -1.86
C PHE A 568 13.77 13.72 -2.83
N ALA A 569 13.51 12.50 -2.37
CA ALA A 569 12.76 11.51 -3.13
C ALA A 569 12.05 10.52 -2.20
N PHE A 570 11.00 9.90 -2.72
CA PHE A 570 10.24 8.84 -2.07
C PHE A 570 10.50 7.54 -2.80
N TRP A 571 11.03 6.55 -2.08
CA TRP A 571 11.46 5.28 -2.65
C TRP A 571 10.63 4.14 -2.08
N ILE A 572 10.31 3.16 -2.92
CA ILE A 572 9.55 1.98 -2.56
C ILE A 572 10.22 0.73 -3.11
N HIS A 573 10.04 -0.37 -2.40
CA HIS A 573 10.44 -1.73 -2.75
C HIS A 573 9.30 -2.69 -2.34
N ALA A 574 9.06 -3.71 -3.19
CA ALA A 574 8.07 -4.73 -2.91
C ALA A 574 8.38 -5.49 -1.63
#